data_AF-A7T905-F1
#
_entry.id   AF-A7T905-F1
#
_cell.length_a   1.000
_cell.length_b   1.000
_cell.length_c   1.000
_cell.angle_alpha   90.00
_cell.angle_beta   90.00
_cell.angle_gamma   90.00
#
_symmetry.space_group_name_H-M   'P 1'
#
loop_
_entity.id
_entity.type
_entity.pdbx_description
1 polymer ?
#
loop_
_entity_poly.entity_id
_entity_poly.type
_entity_poly.pdbx_seq_one_letter_code
_entity_poly.pdbx_strand_id
1 'polypeptide(L)'
;ETLDSLAEMYSLLNEEDMWAALWQQHCKNIQLGVSAIVCYLHACRHQNESKCRKYLARVIWLMTYDDEKGSIADAVDKYCVGVPPLHWLPWIPQLLSCLVRREGQKILNLLCNIGRVYPQAMYFPIRTLYLTWKIEQRER
;
A
#
# COMPACT_ATOMS: atom_id res chain seq x y z
N GLU A 1 -8.78 -20.01 -17.60
CA GLU A 1 -7.64 -20.80 -17.07
C GLU A 1 -6.86 -20.01 -16.02
N THR A 2 -6.06 -18.99 -16.37
CA THR A 2 -5.31 -18.18 -15.36
C THR A 2 -6.20 -17.40 -14.38
N LEU A 3 -7.30 -16.80 -14.87
CA LEU A 3 -8.27 -16.10 -14.02
C LEU A 3 -8.95 -17.05 -13.02
N ASP A 4 -9.26 -18.27 -13.45
CA ASP A 4 -9.90 -19.28 -12.62
C ASP A 4 -8.93 -19.78 -11.53
N SER A 5 -7.66 -20.00 -11.89
CA SER A 5 -6.62 -20.34 -10.92
C SER A 5 -6.36 -19.22 -9.92
N LEU A 6 -6.44 -17.94 -10.33
CA LEU A 6 -6.34 -16.79 -9.43
C LEU A 6 -7.54 -16.71 -8.49
N ALA A 7 -8.75 -16.96 -8.99
CA ALA A 7 -9.96 -16.99 -8.17
C ALA A 7 -9.93 -18.12 -7.13
N GLU A 8 -9.41 -19.29 -7.51
CA GLU A 8 -9.21 -20.42 -6.60
C GLU A 8 -8.13 -20.14 -5.55
N MET A 9 -6.97 -19.62 -5.95
CA MET A 9 -5.93 -19.19 -5.00
C MET A 9 -6.48 -18.16 -4.00
N TYR A 10 -7.33 -17.25 -4.47
CA TYR A 10 -7.94 -16.22 -3.63
C TYR A 10 -8.99 -16.79 -2.66
N SER A 11 -9.84 -17.73 -3.09
CA SER A 11 -10.84 -18.36 -2.23
C SER A 11 -10.19 -19.13 -1.07
N LEU A 12 -9.03 -19.73 -1.31
CA LEU A 12 -8.21 -20.42 -0.30
C LEU A 12 -7.65 -19.49 0.78
N LEU A 13 -7.52 -18.18 0.52
CA LEU A 13 -7.05 -17.22 1.51
C LEU A 13 -8.07 -16.99 2.62
N ASN A 14 -9.34 -17.38 2.42
CA ASN A 14 -10.45 -17.16 3.36
C ASN A 14 -10.52 -15.70 3.84
N GLU A 15 -10.17 -14.77 2.95
CA GLU A 15 -10.11 -13.34 3.23
C GLU A 15 -11.46 -12.70 2.89
N GLU A 16 -12.02 -11.92 3.83
CA GLU A 16 -13.35 -11.29 3.71
C GLU A 16 -13.41 -10.18 2.64
N ASP A 17 -12.28 -9.87 1.99
CA ASP A 17 -12.13 -8.81 1.00
C ASP A 17 -12.82 -9.08 -0.34
N MET A 18 -13.47 -10.24 -0.57
CA MET A 18 -14.43 -10.34 -1.67
C MET A 18 -15.64 -9.40 -1.46
N TRP A 19 -15.89 -8.97 -0.22
CA TRP A 19 -16.80 -7.86 0.09
C TRP A 19 -16.22 -6.48 -0.26
N ALA A 20 -15.00 -6.36 -0.76
CA ALA A 20 -14.45 -5.12 -1.32
C ALA A 20 -15.32 -4.57 -2.46
N ALA A 21 -15.86 -5.46 -3.30
CA ALA A 21 -16.84 -5.08 -4.32
C ALA A 21 -18.16 -4.58 -3.69
N LEU A 22 -18.52 -5.10 -2.52
CA LEU A 22 -19.66 -4.61 -1.72
C LEU A 22 -19.34 -3.31 -0.98
N TRP A 23 -18.09 -3.06 -0.58
CA TRP A 23 -17.59 -1.75 -0.17
C TRP A 23 -17.70 -0.73 -1.31
N GLN A 24 -17.41 -1.09 -2.56
CA GLN A 24 -17.66 -0.21 -3.71
C GLN A 24 -19.15 0.12 -3.89
N GLN A 25 -20.07 -0.82 -3.62
CA GLN A 25 -21.51 -0.57 -3.71
C GLN A 25 -22.05 0.29 -2.55
N HIS A 26 -21.50 0.17 -1.34
CA HIS A 26 -22.10 0.77 -0.13
C HIS A 26 -21.27 1.87 0.56
N CYS A 27 -19.96 1.95 0.34
CA CYS A 27 -19.07 2.90 1.01
C CYS A 27 -18.37 3.83 0.02
N LYS A 28 -19.14 4.79 -0.52
CA LYS A 28 -18.59 5.97 -1.22
C LYS A 28 -18.03 7.03 -0.27
N ASN A 29 -18.03 6.77 1.04
CA ASN A 29 -17.64 7.76 2.04
C ASN A 29 -16.13 7.69 2.32
N ILE A 30 -15.38 8.55 1.64
CA ILE A 30 -13.93 8.73 1.82
C ILE A 30 -13.56 8.98 3.28
N GLN A 31 -14.41 9.63 4.07
CA GLN A 31 -14.14 9.90 5.49
C GLN A 31 -14.08 8.61 6.34
N LEU A 32 -14.87 7.60 5.98
CA LEU A 32 -14.79 6.28 6.62
C LEU A 32 -13.49 5.59 6.26
N GLY A 33 -13.05 5.69 4.99
CA GLY A 33 -11.76 5.18 4.53
C GLY A 33 -10.58 5.82 5.29
N VAL A 34 -10.57 7.14 5.41
CA VAL A 34 -9.58 7.91 6.19
C VAL A 34 -9.58 7.43 7.65
N SER A 35 -10.75 7.35 8.29
CA SER A 35 -10.86 6.92 9.69
C SER A 35 -10.37 5.48 9.88
N ALA A 36 -10.68 4.57 8.94
CA ALA A 36 -10.22 3.19 8.98
C ALA A 36 -8.70 3.09 8.86
N ILE A 37 -8.07 3.83 7.94
CA ILE A 37 -6.60 3.87 7.81
C ILE A 37 -5.95 4.36 9.09
N VAL A 38 -6.48 5.43 9.69
CA VAL A 38 -5.97 5.95 10.95
C VAL A 38 -5.97 4.85 12.03
N CYS A 39 -7.10 4.15 12.20
CA CYS A 39 -7.19 3.03 13.14
C CYS A 39 -6.18 1.91 12.84
N TYR A 40 -6.03 1.51 11.57
CA TYR A 40 -5.06 0.49 11.16
C TYR A 40 -3.62 0.91 11.45
N LEU A 41 -3.23 2.14 11.09
CA LEU A 41 -1.89 2.66 11.32
C LEU A 41 -1.58 2.82 12.82
N HIS A 42 -2.56 3.22 13.63
CA HIS A 42 -2.39 3.28 15.08
C HIS A 42 -2.21 1.88 15.69
N ALA A 43 -2.98 0.89 15.22
CA ALA A 43 -2.79 -0.50 15.66
C ALA A 43 -1.40 -1.05 15.29
N CYS A 44 -0.86 -0.61 14.15
CA CYS A 44 0.48 -0.99 13.68
C CYS A 44 1.65 -0.42 14.50
N ARG A 45 1.40 0.47 15.47
CA ARG A 45 2.45 1.02 16.35
C ARG A 45 2.86 0.06 17.46
N HIS A 46 2.12 -1.02 17.68
CA HIS A 46 2.42 -2.04 18.68
C HIS A 46 3.17 -3.23 18.05
N GLN A 47 4.01 -3.91 18.82
CA GLN A 47 5.02 -4.87 18.32
C GLN A 47 4.48 -6.20 17.75
N ASN A 48 3.19 -6.34 17.46
CA ASN A 48 2.64 -7.58 16.90
C ASN A 48 2.76 -7.60 15.37
N GLU A 49 3.89 -8.11 14.89
CA GLU A 49 4.24 -8.12 13.47
C GLU A 49 3.19 -8.82 12.58
N SER A 50 2.61 -9.94 13.02
CA SER A 50 1.66 -10.70 12.20
C SER A 50 0.35 -9.94 11.97
N LYS A 51 -0.16 -9.27 13.01
CA LYS A 51 -1.34 -8.41 12.89
C LYS A 51 -1.04 -7.16 12.07
N CYS A 52 0.13 -6.55 12.27
CA CYS A 52 0.57 -5.39 11.51
C CYS A 52 0.55 -5.64 10.00
N ARG A 53 1.03 -6.80 9.53
CA ARG A 53 1.03 -7.12 8.10
C ARG A 53 -0.37 -7.08 7.48
N LYS A 54 -1.37 -7.67 8.15
CA LYS A 54 -2.76 -7.65 7.68
C LYS A 54 -3.32 -6.22 7.60
N TYR A 55 -3.03 -5.38 8.59
CA TYR A 55 -3.50 -3.99 8.60
C TYR A 55 -2.81 -3.13 7.53
N LEU A 56 -1.50 -3.29 7.34
CA LEU A 56 -0.77 -2.56 6.29
C LEU A 56 -1.23 -2.96 4.88
N ALA A 57 -1.54 -4.25 4.66
CA ALA A 57 -2.16 -4.69 3.42
C ALA A 57 -3.46 -3.93 3.13
N ARG A 58 -4.34 -3.80 4.15
CA ARG A 58 -5.60 -3.06 4.04
C ARG A 58 -5.38 -1.56 3.81
N VAL A 59 -4.37 -0.95 4.42
CA VAL A 59 -4.00 0.45 4.19
C VAL A 59 -3.59 0.65 2.73
N ILE A 60 -2.69 -0.18 2.21
CA ILE A 60 -2.23 -0.09 0.81
C ILE A 60 -3.38 -0.33 -0.17
N TRP A 61 -4.23 -1.31 0.13
CA TRP A 61 -5.41 -1.58 -0.66
C TRP A 61 -6.39 -0.38 -0.68
N LEU A 62 -6.69 0.23 0.47
CA LEU A 62 -7.57 1.40 0.56
C LEU A 62 -7.02 2.62 -0.18
N MET A 63 -5.69 2.81 -0.24
CA MET A 63 -5.08 3.88 -1.05
C MET A 63 -5.44 3.76 -2.53
N THR A 64 -5.69 2.56 -3.04
CA THR A 64 -6.06 2.38 -4.45
C THR A 64 -7.42 2.97 -4.82
N TYR A 65 -8.24 3.33 -3.82
CA TYR A 65 -9.58 3.93 -3.92
C TYR A 65 -9.61 5.40 -3.52
N ASP A 66 -8.46 6.08 -3.50
CA ASP A 66 -8.38 7.48 -3.10
C ASP A 66 -9.22 8.40 -3.99
N ASP A 67 -9.64 9.54 -3.45
CA ASP A 67 -10.35 10.57 -4.19
C ASP A 67 -9.40 11.44 -5.02
N GLU A 68 -9.94 12.31 -5.86
CA GLU A 68 -9.13 13.23 -6.66
C GLU A 68 -8.28 14.19 -5.80
N LYS A 69 -8.63 14.37 -4.53
CA LYS A 69 -7.93 15.24 -3.58
C LYS A 69 -6.76 14.53 -2.90
N GLY A 70 -6.70 13.21 -2.92
CA GLY A 70 -5.68 12.45 -2.22
C GLY A 70 -5.92 12.35 -0.71
N SER A 71 -7.18 12.41 -0.27
CA SER A 71 -7.56 12.47 1.15
C SER A 71 -7.06 11.27 1.95
N ILE A 72 -7.07 10.08 1.33
CA ILE A 72 -6.61 8.83 1.96
C ILE A 72 -5.08 8.80 2.03
N ALA A 73 -4.40 9.16 0.95
CA ALA A 73 -2.94 9.22 0.90
C ALA A 73 -2.37 10.27 1.88
N ASP A 74 -3.04 11.41 2.04
CA ASP A 74 -2.70 12.45 3.03
C ASP A 74 -2.77 11.92 4.47
N ALA A 75 -3.79 11.10 4.77
CA ALA A 75 -3.88 10.46 6.07
C ALA A 75 -2.72 9.47 6.28
N VAL A 76 -2.34 8.70 5.26
CA VAL A 76 -1.21 7.78 5.35
C VAL A 76 0.09 8.53 5.67
N ASP A 77 0.44 9.56 4.90
CA ASP A 77 1.65 10.38 5.12
C ASP A 77 1.68 10.99 6.53
N LYS A 78 0.54 11.47 7.03
CA LYS A 78 0.44 12.05 8.38
C LYS A 78 0.62 11.03 9.49
N TYR A 79 0.02 9.85 9.38
CA TYR A 79 -0.08 8.90 10.49
C TYR A 79 0.95 7.76 10.46
N CYS A 80 1.68 7.59 9.34
CA CYS A 80 2.69 6.52 9.19
C CYS A 80 3.93 6.70 10.07
N VAL A 81 4.22 7.91 10.56
CA VAL A 81 5.43 8.25 11.36
C VAL A 81 5.59 7.37 12.61
N GLY A 82 4.50 6.92 13.22
CA GLY A 82 4.54 6.07 14.41
C GLY A 82 4.71 4.58 14.13
N VAL A 83 4.64 4.14 12.86
CA VAL A 83 4.76 2.72 12.50
C VAL A 83 6.25 2.40 12.27
N PRO A 84 6.81 1.38 12.94
CA PRO A 84 8.19 0.94 12.72
C PRO A 84 8.50 0.70 11.23
N PRO A 85 9.59 1.27 10.67
CA PRO A 85 9.95 1.09 9.27
C PRO A 85 10.13 -0.39 8.86
N LEU A 86 10.49 -1.25 9.80
CA LEU A 86 10.60 -2.70 9.62
C LEU A 86 9.31 -3.33 9.06
N HIS A 87 8.14 -2.87 9.52
CA HIS A 87 6.85 -3.44 9.10
C HIS A 87 6.49 -3.12 7.65
N TRP A 88 7.11 -2.10 7.06
CA TRP A 88 6.90 -1.71 5.68
C TRP A 88 7.78 -2.46 4.69
N LEU A 89 8.83 -3.17 5.15
CA LEU A 89 9.76 -3.88 4.26
C LEU A 89 9.07 -4.89 3.32
N PRO A 90 8.14 -5.75 3.78
CA PRO A 90 7.47 -6.69 2.88
C PRO A 90 6.63 -6.02 1.79
N TRP A 91 6.26 -4.75 2.01
CA TRP A 91 5.36 -3.99 1.16
C TRP A 91 6.08 -3.02 0.21
N ILE A 92 7.42 -3.02 0.20
CA ILE A 92 8.23 -2.15 -0.68
C ILE A 92 7.80 -2.25 -2.15
N PRO A 93 7.62 -3.45 -2.75
CA PRO A 93 7.20 -3.55 -4.14
C PRO A 93 5.86 -2.87 -4.41
N GLN A 94 4.88 -3.02 -3.52
CA GLN A 94 3.56 -2.43 -3.65
C GLN A 94 3.60 -0.91 -3.46
N LEU A 95 4.37 -0.41 -2.50
CA LEU A 95 4.56 1.02 -2.29
C LEU A 95 5.26 1.69 -3.48
N LEU A 96 6.22 1.00 -4.10
CA LEU A 96 6.86 1.44 -5.34
C LEU A 96 5.89 1.47 -6.52
N SER A 97 4.97 0.50 -6.61
CA SER A 97 3.88 0.55 -7.58
C SER A 97 2.93 1.73 -7.34
N CYS A 98 2.72 2.16 -6.09
CA CYS A 98 1.97 3.38 -5.80
C CYS A 98 2.67 4.65 -6.30
N LEU A 99 4.02 4.67 -6.40
CA LEU A 99 4.76 5.81 -7.00
C LEU A 99 4.42 6.06 -8.47
N VAL A 100 4.08 4.99 -9.19
CA VAL A 100 3.67 5.03 -10.61
C VAL A 100 2.28 5.64 -10.77
N ARG A 101 1.48 5.63 -9.71
CA ARG A 101 0.10 6.12 -9.67
C ARG A 101 0.03 7.54 -9.09
N ARG A 102 -1.15 8.14 -9.13
CA ARG A 102 -1.43 9.50 -8.59
C ARG A 102 -1.05 9.67 -7.11
N GLU A 103 -1.09 8.59 -6.34
CA GLU A 103 -0.84 8.54 -4.89
C GLU A 103 0.66 8.71 -4.52
N GLY A 104 1.55 8.62 -5.51
CA GLY A 104 2.98 8.45 -5.31
C GLY A 104 3.68 9.53 -4.49
N GLN A 105 3.28 10.79 -4.63
CA GLN A 105 3.96 11.90 -3.94
C GLN A 105 3.85 11.82 -2.41
N LYS A 106 2.76 11.27 -1.89
CA LYS A 106 2.51 11.18 -0.44
C LYS A 106 3.26 10.01 0.21
N ILE A 107 3.54 8.96 -0.56
CA ILE A 107 4.25 7.77 -0.08
C ILE A 107 5.78 7.93 -0.21
N LEU A 108 6.25 8.90 -0.99
CA LEU A 108 7.67 9.13 -1.23
C LEU A 108 8.44 9.40 0.06
N ASN A 109 7.89 10.18 0.98
CA ASN A 109 8.48 10.44 2.30
C ASN A 109 8.70 9.14 3.09
N LEU A 110 7.70 8.26 3.08
CA LEU A 110 7.77 6.95 3.74
C LEU A 110 8.88 6.08 3.11
N LEU A 111 8.93 6.00 1.78
CA LEU A 111 9.96 5.23 1.06
C LEU A 111 11.37 5.79 1.29
N CYS A 112 11.53 7.11 1.34
CA CYS A 112 12.80 7.74 1.70
C CYS A 112 13.21 7.41 3.14
N ASN A 113 12.27 7.41 4.09
CA ASN A 113 12.55 7.03 5.47
C ASN A 113 13.02 5.56 5.57
N ILE A 114 12.31 4.65 4.90
CA ILE A 114 12.70 3.23 4.83
C ILE A 114 14.08 3.08 4.18
N GLY A 115 14.37 3.79 3.09
CA GLY A 115 15.66 3.75 2.40
C GLY A 115 16.83 4.27 3.22
N ARG A 116 16.60 5.21 4.14
CA ARG A 116 17.64 5.68 5.07
C ARG A 116 18.01 4.63 6.11
N VAL A 117 17.03 3.86 6.60
CA VAL A 117 17.25 2.85 7.65
C VAL A 117 17.66 1.49 7.06
N TYR A 118 17.08 1.11 5.92
CA TYR A 118 17.26 -0.19 5.27
C TYR A 118 17.66 -0.05 3.79
N PRO A 119 18.84 0.53 3.49
CA PRO A 119 19.27 0.80 2.12
C PRO A 119 19.38 -0.47 1.26
N GLN A 120 19.82 -1.59 1.85
CA GLN A 120 19.97 -2.87 1.16
C GLN A 120 18.62 -3.44 0.69
N ALA A 121 17.56 -3.30 1.51
CA ALA A 121 16.23 -3.77 1.15
C ALA A 121 15.59 -2.94 0.01
N MET A 122 15.96 -1.66 -0.09
CA MET A 122 15.41 -0.74 -1.08
C MET A 122 16.18 -0.73 -2.42
N TYR A 123 17.47 -1.09 -2.42
CA TYR A 123 18.33 -0.96 -3.60
C TYR A 123 17.80 -1.71 -4.83
N PHE A 124 17.56 -3.02 -4.71
CA PHE A 124 17.12 -3.83 -5.84
C PHE A 124 15.72 -3.43 -6.34
N PRO A 125 14.70 -3.27 -5.48
CA PRO A 125 13.37 -2.83 -5.93
C PRO A 125 13.38 -1.47 -6.65
N ILE A 126 14.11 -0.48 -6.13
CA ILE A 126 14.25 0.84 -6.78
C ILE A 126 14.94 0.70 -8.13
N ARG A 127 16.05 -0.04 -8.20
CA ARG A 127 16.80 -0.24 -9.44
C ARG A 127 15.93 -0.87 -10.52
N THR A 128 15.19 -1.92 -10.19
CA THR A 128 14.27 -2.59 -11.12
C THR A 128 13.23 -1.61 -11.65
N LEU A 129 12.54 -0.88 -10.77
CA LEU A 129 11.54 0.11 -11.17
C LEU A 129 12.14 1.18 -12.08
N TYR A 130 13.28 1.76 -11.71
CA TYR A 130 13.95 2.80 -12.49
C TYR A 130 14.32 2.33 -13.91
N LEU A 131 14.86 1.11 -14.03
CA LEU A 131 15.23 0.55 -15.33
C LEU A 131 14.00 0.28 -16.20
N THR A 132 12.92 -0.28 -15.63
CA THR A 132 11.66 -0.50 -16.35
C THR A 132 11.11 0.81 -16.91
N TRP A 133 11.00 1.85 -16.08
CA TRP A 133 10.54 3.16 -16.52
C TRP A 133 11.43 3.80 -17.58
N LYS A 134 12.75 3.65 -17.45
CA LYS A 134 13.70 4.17 -18.43
C LYS A 134 13.56 3.50 -19.80
N ILE A 135 13.19 2.22 -19.83
CA ILE A 135 12.90 1.49 -21.07
C ILE A 135 11.59 1.98 -21.68
N GLU A 136 10.51 2.06 -20.89
CA GLU A 136 9.21 2.53 -21.35
C GLU A 136 9.25 3.96 -21.92
N GLN A 137 10.09 4.85 -21.36
CA GLN A 137 10.29 6.20 -21.88
C GLN A 137 11.12 6.25 -23.17
N ARG A 138 11.94 5.23 -23.47
CA ARG A 138 12.69 5.16 -24.74
C ARG A 138 11.84 4.60 -25.88
N GLU A 139 10.84 3.78 -25.55
CA GLU A 139 9.94 3.15 -26.52
C GLU A 139 8.73 4.03 -26.89
N ARG A 140 8.54 5.16 -26.20
CA ARG A 140 7.57 6.22 -26.54
C ARG A 140 8.23 7.34 -27.32
#